data_AF-A0A0F7RYZ3-F1
#
_entry.id   AF-A0A0F7RYZ3-F1
#
_cell.length_a   1.000
_cell.length_b   1.000
_cell.length_c   1.000
_cell.angle_alpha   90.00
_cell.angle_beta   90.00
_cell.angle_gamma   90.00
#
_symmetry.space_group_name_H-M   'P 1'
#
loop_
_entity.id
_entity.type
_entity.pdbx_description
1 polymer ?
#
loop_
_entity_poly.entity_id
_entity_poly.type
_entity_poly.pdbx_seq_one_letter_code
_entity_poly.pdbx_strand_id
1 'polypeptide(L)'
;TEDETQFHNYTFLSQFDAIGFLGTTDQDPPLTGTVLDNQGMRNFARYIQQGGNFFGIHSASATLFGAPFYGRLVGAYFDYHPQIQNVTFKALNASHPSTSRWPADGMHIYEEVYNFRSDPRNLPSPANLLVTNASTYEDPHVNAQGFRNGTNGPPPLPLAWWRQGRLLDINSSTDASVSGGGGANIQVSGGPGRSWYTSLGHHSSTWQLNLFRGHIAGGIGWVLESSTSTSKQSTNGTSTTTSSSTALSSTSSPSSKSNAAQQLSLMSVLPFTVFVSLVTLLLSSSATVL
;
A
#
# COMPACT_ATOMS: atom_id res chain seq x y z
N THR A 1 3.08 10.36 3.89
CA THR A 1 3.08 11.83 4.11
C THR A 1 1.80 12.45 3.55
N GLU A 2 1.36 13.62 4.05
CA GLU A 2 0.19 14.37 3.50
C GLU A 2 0.58 15.50 2.54
N ASP A 3 1.88 15.75 2.36
CA ASP A 3 2.43 16.80 1.50
C ASP A 3 2.91 16.18 0.18
N GLU A 4 2.11 16.32 -0.88
CA GLU A 4 2.44 15.75 -2.20
C GLU A 4 3.73 16.34 -2.81
N THR A 5 4.14 17.55 -2.41
CA THR A 5 5.32 18.22 -2.98
C THR A 5 6.61 17.50 -2.61
N GLN A 6 6.59 16.66 -1.57
CA GLN A 6 7.70 15.77 -1.23
C GLN A 6 8.00 14.76 -2.34
N PHE A 7 6.99 14.36 -3.13
CA PHE A 7 7.19 13.53 -4.32
C PHE A 7 7.80 14.31 -5.50
N HIS A 8 7.88 15.64 -5.47
CA HIS A 8 8.60 16.42 -6.49
C HIS A 8 10.11 16.26 -6.39
N ASN A 9 10.63 15.85 -5.23
CA ASN A 9 12.04 15.58 -5.00
C ASN A 9 12.34 14.07 -5.09
N TYR A 10 12.83 13.61 -6.24
CA TYR A 10 13.23 12.21 -6.43
C TYR A 10 14.30 11.75 -5.42
N THR A 11 15.25 12.61 -5.06
CA THR A 11 16.30 12.27 -4.09
C THR A 11 15.70 11.99 -2.71
N PHE A 12 14.70 12.77 -2.30
CA PHE A 12 13.94 12.53 -1.06
C PHE A 12 13.20 11.19 -1.11
N LEU A 13 12.55 10.84 -2.22
CA LEU A 13 11.91 9.52 -2.37
C LEU A 13 12.94 8.37 -2.30
N SER A 14 14.12 8.55 -2.89
CA SER A 14 15.14 7.50 -3.00
C SER A 14 15.83 7.10 -1.69
N GLN A 15 15.58 7.81 -0.58
CA GLN A 15 16.10 7.45 0.75
C GLN A 15 15.22 6.41 1.49
N PHE A 16 14.04 6.08 0.95
CA PHE A 16 13.07 5.19 1.56
C PHE A 16 13.12 3.79 0.96
N ASP A 17 13.26 2.76 1.78
CA ASP A 17 13.21 1.37 1.30
C ASP A 17 11.81 0.97 0.83
N ALA A 18 10.76 1.58 1.37
CA ALA A 18 9.40 1.46 0.84
C ALA A 18 8.61 2.78 0.94
N ILE A 19 7.69 3.01 0.00
CA ILE A 19 6.65 4.05 0.08
C ILE A 19 5.31 3.40 0.41
N GLY A 20 4.61 3.94 1.40
CA GLY A 20 3.32 3.43 1.88
C GLY A 20 2.13 4.29 1.46
N PHE A 21 1.12 3.69 0.82
CA PHE A 21 -0.18 4.35 0.62
C PHE A 21 -1.18 3.76 1.62
N LEU A 22 -1.70 4.59 2.52
CA LEU A 22 -2.64 4.22 3.58
C LEU A 22 -3.85 5.15 3.54
N GLY A 23 -5.03 4.62 3.23
CA GLY A 23 -6.28 5.40 3.27
C GLY A 23 -6.50 6.39 2.12
N THR A 24 -5.55 6.51 1.18
CA THR A 24 -5.57 7.47 0.07
C THR A 24 -6.69 7.18 -0.94
N THR A 25 -7.46 8.20 -1.34
CA THR A 25 -8.57 8.09 -2.31
C THR A 25 -8.57 9.21 -3.33
N ASP A 26 -8.88 8.91 -4.59
CA ASP A 26 -9.25 9.91 -5.61
C ASP A 26 -10.74 9.81 -5.96
N GLN A 27 -11.26 10.85 -6.65
CA GLN A 27 -12.54 10.76 -7.36
C GLN A 27 -12.38 9.96 -8.67
N ASP A 28 -13.46 9.34 -9.15
CA ASP A 28 -13.47 8.60 -10.41
C ASP A 28 -14.72 8.91 -11.27
N PRO A 29 -14.55 9.38 -12.53
CA PRO A 29 -13.28 9.82 -13.12
C PRO A 29 -12.69 11.02 -12.37
N PRO A 30 -11.36 11.19 -12.30
CA PRO A 30 -10.74 12.25 -11.51
C PRO A 30 -11.15 13.63 -12.04
N LEU A 31 -11.93 14.35 -11.23
CA LEU A 31 -12.58 15.61 -11.62
C LEU A 31 -11.59 16.77 -11.71
N THR A 32 -10.81 16.99 -10.64
CA THR A 32 -9.72 17.98 -10.57
C THR A 32 -8.72 17.55 -9.49
N GLY A 33 -7.45 17.37 -9.87
CA GLY A 33 -6.42 16.87 -8.96
C GLY A 33 -6.50 15.36 -8.71
N THR A 34 -5.39 14.82 -8.22
CA THR A 34 -5.18 13.44 -7.78
C THR A 34 -4.19 13.47 -6.62
N VAL A 35 -4.10 12.43 -5.77
CA VAL A 35 -3.21 12.43 -4.58
C VAL A 35 -1.72 12.69 -4.87
N LEU A 36 -1.30 12.57 -6.13
CA LEU A 36 -0.04 13.10 -6.66
C LEU A 36 -0.32 13.84 -7.96
N ASP A 37 0.28 15.01 -8.14
CA ASP A 37 0.34 15.70 -9.43
C ASP A 37 1.18 14.96 -10.49
N ASN A 38 1.23 15.53 -11.70
CA ASN A 38 2.02 15.00 -12.81
C ASN A 38 3.52 14.87 -12.52
N GLN A 39 4.12 15.69 -11.65
CA GLN A 39 5.53 15.58 -11.29
C GLN A 39 5.77 14.54 -10.19
N GLY A 40 4.90 14.47 -9.19
CA GLY A 40 4.92 13.45 -8.15
C GLY A 40 4.76 12.05 -8.74
N MET A 41 3.78 11.87 -9.63
CA MET A 41 3.58 10.61 -10.37
C MET A 41 4.83 10.16 -11.16
N ARG A 42 5.50 11.08 -11.88
CA ARG A 42 6.72 10.76 -12.65
C ARG A 42 7.86 10.28 -11.75
N ASN A 43 8.07 10.96 -10.61
CA ASN A 43 9.11 10.58 -9.66
C ASN A 43 8.79 9.28 -8.92
N PHE A 44 7.51 9.02 -8.60
CA PHE A 44 7.09 7.76 -7.98
C PHE A 44 7.24 6.57 -8.94
N ALA A 45 6.83 6.73 -10.20
CA ALA A 45 7.07 5.74 -11.25
C ALA A 45 8.57 5.42 -11.39
N ARG A 46 9.43 6.45 -11.40
CA ARG A 46 10.89 6.30 -11.42
C ARG A 46 11.42 5.58 -10.18
N TYR A 47 10.93 5.90 -8.98
CA TYR A 47 11.32 5.26 -7.72
C TYR A 47 11.10 3.73 -7.78
N ILE A 48 9.91 3.30 -8.23
CA ILE A 48 9.63 1.87 -8.42
C ILE A 48 10.53 1.27 -9.50
N GLN A 49 10.74 1.92 -10.65
CA GLN A 49 11.64 1.42 -11.69
C GLN A 49 13.06 1.14 -11.18
N GLN A 50 13.58 1.98 -10.29
CA GLN A 50 14.91 1.85 -9.69
C GLN A 50 14.97 0.82 -8.53
N GLY A 51 13.88 0.12 -8.24
CA GLY A 51 13.82 -0.95 -7.24
C GLY A 51 13.22 -0.55 -5.90
N GLY A 52 12.72 0.69 -5.78
CA GLY A 52 11.90 1.10 -4.63
C GLY A 52 10.70 0.17 -4.43
N ASN A 53 10.38 -0.11 -3.16
CA ASN A 53 9.33 -1.05 -2.80
C ASN A 53 8.03 -0.31 -2.40
N PHE A 54 6.91 -1.01 -2.41
CA PHE A 54 5.59 -0.42 -2.18
C PHE A 54 4.73 -1.26 -1.24
N PHE A 55 3.90 -0.59 -0.43
CA PHE A 55 2.72 -1.23 0.14
C PHE A 55 1.48 -0.33 0.06
N GLY A 56 0.33 -0.94 -0.21
CA GLY A 56 -0.97 -0.28 -0.21
C GLY A 56 -1.90 -0.90 0.85
N ILE A 57 -2.64 -0.09 1.59
CA ILE A 57 -3.59 -0.53 2.61
C ILE A 57 -4.97 0.06 2.33
N HIS A 58 -5.98 -0.81 2.36
CA HIS A 58 -7.39 -0.51 2.22
C HIS A 58 -7.70 0.27 0.92
N SER A 59 -8.16 1.51 1.02
CA SER A 59 -8.53 2.36 -0.11
C SER A 59 -7.35 2.78 -1.00
N ALA A 60 -6.11 2.38 -0.73
CA ALA A 60 -4.97 2.58 -1.63
C ALA A 60 -5.17 2.02 -3.06
N SER A 61 -6.11 1.10 -3.30
CA SER A 61 -6.52 0.67 -4.66
C SER A 61 -7.53 1.61 -5.33
N ALA A 62 -8.08 2.58 -4.58
CA ALA A 62 -9.09 3.55 -4.98
C ALA A 62 -8.49 4.97 -5.16
N THR A 63 -7.25 5.05 -5.62
CA THR A 63 -6.55 6.30 -5.92
C THR A 63 -5.66 6.16 -7.16
N LEU A 64 -5.24 7.28 -7.73
CA LEU A 64 -4.51 7.43 -8.99
C LEU A 64 -5.18 6.69 -10.16
N PHE A 65 -6.52 6.58 -10.18
CA PHE A 65 -7.29 5.86 -11.19
C PHE A 65 -6.93 6.23 -12.64
N GLY A 66 -6.59 7.49 -12.88
CA GLY A 66 -6.15 8.00 -14.18
C GLY A 66 -4.74 7.59 -14.61
N ALA A 67 -3.95 6.91 -13.76
CA ALA A 67 -2.50 6.72 -13.93
C ALA A 67 -2.07 5.23 -13.99
N PRO A 68 -2.23 4.55 -15.15
CA PRO A 68 -2.05 3.11 -15.33
C PRO A 68 -0.83 2.45 -14.68
N PHE A 69 0.31 3.13 -14.57
CA PHE A 69 1.50 2.59 -13.88
C PHE A 69 1.22 2.27 -12.39
N TYR A 70 0.37 3.05 -11.73
CA TYR A 70 -0.02 2.83 -10.34
C TYR A 70 -1.00 1.67 -10.20
N GLY A 71 -2.00 1.57 -11.08
CA GLY A 71 -2.86 0.39 -11.19
C GLY A 71 -2.05 -0.90 -11.38
N ARG A 72 -0.97 -0.86 -12.19
CA ARG A 72 0.00 -1.96 -12.31
C ARG A 72 0.85 -2.17 -11.05
N LEU A 73 1.16 -1.13 -10.28
CA LEU A 73 1.93 -1.23 -9.03
C LEU A 73 1.12 -1.91 -7.91
N VAL A 74 -0.07 -1.40 -7.62
CA VAL A 74 -0.97 -1.93 -6.57
C VAL A 74 -1.50 -3.31 -6.96
N GLY A 75 -1.82 -3.52 -8.25
CA GLY A 75 -2.18 -4.81 -8.84
C GLY A 75 -3.53 -4.78 -9.56
N ALA A 76 -4.51 -4.09 -9.00
CA ALA A 76 -5.80 -3.78 -9.63
C ALA A 76 -6.43 -2.55 -8.96
N TYR A 77 -7.18 -1.76 -9.72
CA TYR A 77 -7.98 -0.68 -9.17
C TYR A 77 -9.25 -1.21 -8.49
N PHE A 78 -9.70 -0.49 -7.47
CA PHE A 78 -11.03 -0.64 -6.87
C PHE A 78 -12.15 -0.40 -7.90
N ASP A 79 -13.25 -1.16 -7.79
CA ASP A 79 -14.47 -0.98 -8.58
C ASP A 79 -15.63 -0.52 -7.67
N TYR A 80 -16.01 -1.37 -6.71
CA TYR A 80 -17.03 -1.12 -5.69
C TYR A 80 -16.86 -2.09 -4.51
N HIS A 81 -17.66 -1.92 -3.46
CA HIS A 81 -17.92 -2.95 -2.45
C HIS A 81 -19.44 -3.00 -2.19
N PRO A 82 -19.99 -4.12 -1.67
CA PRO A 82 -21.38 -4.16 -1.21
C PRO A 82 -21.55 -3.35 0.10
N GLN A 83 -22.74 -3.36 0.69
CA GLN A 83 -22.94 -2.80 2.02
C GLN A 83 -21.99 -3.47 3.04
N ILE A 84 -21.35 -2.64 3.88
CA ILE A 84 -20.40 -3.10 4.90
C ILE A 84 -21.11 -4.01 5.92
N GLN A 85 -20.51 -5.18 6.15
CA GLN A 85 -21.14 -6.28 6.88
C GLN A 85 -20.10 -7.15 7.60
N ASN A 86 -20.58 -8.06 8.46
CA ASN A 86 -19.72 -9.00 9.17
C ASN A 86 -19.34 -10.18 8.26
N VAL A 87 -18.06 -10.35 7.98
CA VAL A 87 -17.54 -11.39 7.09
C VAL A 87 -16.36 -12.08 7.75
N THR A 88 -16.24 -13.40 7.56
CA THR A 88 -15.05 -14.15 7.96
C THR A 88 -14.08 -14.22 6.80
N PHE A 89 -12.84 -13.80 7.01
CA PHE A 89 -11.76 -13.82 6.01
C PHE A 89 -10.71 -14.86 6.39
N LYS A 90 -10.16 -15.60 5.42
CA LYS A 90 -9.14 -16.63 5.65
C LYS A 90 -7.86 -16.38 4.89
N ALA A 91 -6.75 -16.82 5.47
CA ALA A 91 -5.47 -16.91 4.78
C ALA A 91 -5.51 -18.00 3.71
N LEU A 92 -4.96 -17.70 2.53
CA LEU A 92 -4.66 -18.67 1.46
C LEU A 92 -3.26 -19.27 1.62
N ASN A 93 -2.37 -18.59 2.35
CA ASN A 93 -0.98 -18.97 2.53
C ASN A 93 -0.53 -18.64 3.96
N ALA A 94 -0.37 -19.65 4.81
CA ALA A 94 0.10 -19.49 6.20
C ALA A 94 1.63 -19.34 6.33
N SER A 95 2.40 -19.44 5.24
CA SER A 95 3.87 -19.28 5.26
C SER A 95 4.31 -17.83 5.05
N HIS A 96 3.45 -16.96 4.50
CA HIS A 96 3.77 -15.54 4.32
C HIS A 96 3.64 -14.77 5.65
N PRO A 97 4.57 -13.86 6.01
CA PRO A 97 4.56 -13.24 7.34
C PRO A 97 3.24 -12.54 7.72
N SER A 98 2.60 -11.82 6.78
CA SER A 98 1.30 -11.16 6.99
C SER A 98 0.13 -12.10 7.31
N THR A 99 0.27 -13.40 7.06
CA THR A 99 -0.79 -14.40 7.26
C THR A 99 -0.36 -15.56 8.16
N SER A 100 0.90 -15.57 8.59
CA SER A 100 1.53 -16.58 9.46
C SER A 100 0.90 -16.76 10.85
N ARG A 101 0.09 -15.80 11.30
CA ARG A 101 -0.61 -15.83 12.60
C ARG A 101 -2.13 -15.82 12.46
N TRP A 102 -2.67 -15.99 11.26
CA TRP A 102 -4.11 -16.04 11.06
C TRP A 102 -4.68 -17.36 11.58
N PRO A 103 -5.87 -17.34 12.22
CA PRO A 103 -6.53 -18.55 12.68
C PRO A 103 -7.07 -19.36 11.49
N ALA A 104 -7.15 -20.68 11.64
CA ALA A 104 -7.44 -21.61 10.53
C ALA A 104 -8.91 -21.56 10.03
N ASP A 105 -9.82 -21.22 10.93
CA ASP A 105 -11.25 -20.93 10.69
C ASP A 105 -11.49 -19.51 10.13
N GLY A 106 -10.50 -18.62 10.28
CA GLY A 106 -10.49 -17.27 9.72
C GLY A 106 -10.81 -16.15 10.72
N MET A 107 -10.50 -14.92 10.33
CA MET A 107 -10.71 -13.71 11.13
C MET A 107 -12.07 -13.10 10.77
N HIS A 108 -12.98 -13.03 11.75
CA HIS A 108 -14.31 -12.44 11.60
C HIS A 108 -14.30 -10.95 11.96
N ILE A 109 -14.65 -10.08 11.01
CA ILE A 109 -14.65 -8.62 11.16
C ILE A 109 -15.79 -7.94 10.38
N TYR A 110 -16.13 -6.71 10.80
CA TYR A 110 -17.05 -5.81 10.11
C TYR A 110 -16.27 -4.96 9.11
N GLU A 111 -16.41 -5.23 7.81
CA GLU A 111 -15.41 -4.82 6.81
C GLU A 111 -16.00 -4.69 5.39
N GLU A 112 -15.33 -3.90 4.54
CA GLU A 112 -15.73 -3.70 3.15
C GLU A 112 -15.14 -4.78 2.23
N VAL A 113 -15.99 -5.59 1.59
CA VAL A 113 -15.53 -6.64 0.67
C VAL A 113 -15.31 -6.06 -0.72
N TYR A 114 -14.08 -5.63 -0.99
CA TYR A 114 -13.72 -4.96 -2.24
C TYR A 114 -13.84 -5.87 -3.47
N ASN A 115 -14.46 -5.31 -4.52
CA ASN A 115 -14.37 -5.78 -5.90
C ASN A 115 -13.36 -4.89 -6.67
N PHE A 116 -12.72 -5.46 -7.69
CA PHE A 116 -11.62 -4.86 -8.45
C PHE A 116 -11.87 -4.91 -9.96
N ARG A 117 -11.39 -3.86 -10.65
CA ARG A 117 -11.57 -3.64 -12.11
C ARG A 117 -10.93 -4.72 -12.98
N SER A 118 -9.87 -5.33 -12.48
CA SER A 118 -9.11 -6.35 -13.19
C SER A 118 -8.72 -7.49 -12.25
N ASP A 119 -8.34 -8.63 -12.82
CA ASP A 119 -7.70 -9.69 -12.05
C ASP A 119 -6.22 -9.37 -11.85
N PRO A 120 -5.73 -9.12 -10.62
CA PRO A 120 -4.33 -8.80 -10.37
C PRO A 120 -3.38 -9.99 -10.66
N ARG A 121 -3.90 -11.20 -10.91
CA ARG A 121 -3.14 -12.38 -11.40
C ARG A 121 -2.76 -12.29 -12.88
N ASN A 122 -3.45 -11.48 -13.69
CA ASN A 122 -3.21 -11.40 -15.14
C ASN A 122 -2.05 -10.48 -15.54
N LEU A 123 -1.49 -9.72 -14.59
CA LEU A 123 -0.30 -8.90 -14.82
C LEU A 123 0.96 -9.75 -15.10
N PRO A 124 1.95 -9.25 -15.86
CA PRO A 124 3.18 -10.00 -16.17
C PRO A 124 3.98 -10.43 -14.93
N SER A 125 3.83 -9.69 -13.82
CA SER A 125 4.13 -10.11 -12.47
C SER A 125 2.80 -10.44 -11.75
N PRO A 126 2.39 -11.72 -11.67
CA PRO A 126 1.10 -12.11 -11.11
C PRO A 126 0.99 -11.87 -9.61
N ALA A 127 -0.20 -11.46 -9.15
CA ALA A 127 -0.53 -11.41 -7.73
C ALA A 127 -0.56 -12.79 -7.07
N ASN A 128 0.25 -12.96 -6.04
CA ASN A 128 0.23 -14.13 -5.16
C ASN A 128 -0.76 -13.84 -4.03
N LEU A 129 -1.95 -14.44 -4.12
CA LEU A 129 -3.06 -14.13 -3.21
C LEU A 129 -2.80 -14.66 -1.78
N LEU A 130 -3.10 -13.81 -0.81
CA LEU A 130 -2.86 -14.03 0.62
C LEU A 130 -4.14 -14.21 1.42
N VAL A 131 -5.21 -13.47 1.07
CA VAL A 131 -6.48 -13.46 1.81
C VAL A 131 -7.66 -13.51 0.84
N THR A 132 -8.71 -14.23 1.22
CA THR A 132 -10.02 -14.33 0.56
C THR A 132 -11.13 -14.38 1.63
N ASN A 133 -12.38 -14.17 1.24
CA ASN A 133 -13.52 -14.50 2.10
C ASN A 133 -13.58 -16.01 2.38
N ALA A 134 -14.04 -16.36 3.58
CA ALA A 134 -14.30 -17.71 4.06
C ALA A 134 -15.80 -18.00 4.16
N SER A 135 -16.58 -17.00 4.61
CA SER A 135 -18.05 -17.03 4.60
C SER A 135 -18.61 -16.53 3.27
N THR A 136 -19.88 -16.82 3.02
CA THR A 136 -20.71 -16.00 2.15
C THR A 136 -20.89 -14.59 2.73
N TYR A 137 -21.29 -13.66 1.88
CA TYR A 137 -21.65 -12.28 2.22
C TYR A 137 -22.64 -11.79 1.16
N GLU A 138 -23.51 -10.83 1.50
CA GLU A 138 -24.49 -10.26 0.58
C GLU A 138 -23.80 -9.28 -0.38
N ASP A 139 -23.88 -9.57 -1.68
CA ASP A 139 -23.31 -8.74 -2.75
C ASP A 139 -24.35 -8.57 -3.86
N PRO A 140 -24.83 -7.35 -4.16
CA PRO A 140 -25.80 -7.12 -5.21
C PRO A 140 -25.18 -7.22 -6.62
N HIS A 141 -23.86 -7.42 -6.71
CA HIS A 141 -23.06 -7.56 -7.93
C HIS A 141 -23.13 -6.38 -8.92
N VAL A 142 -23.63 -5.24 -8.46
CA VAL A 142 -23.73 -3.98 -9.21
C VAL A 142 -23.00 -2.85 -8.49
N ASN A 143 -22.31 -2.03 -9.27
CA ASN A 143 -21.73 -0.77 -8.80
C ASN A 143 -22.82 0.32 -8.81
N ALA A 144 -23.00 1.04 -7.70
CA ALA A 144 -24.04 2.08 -7.59
C ALA A 144 -23.79 3.27 -8.54
N GLN A 145 -22.56 3.44 -9.02
CA GLN A 145 -22.18 4.43 -10.04
C GLN A 145 -22.57 4.00 -11.47
N GLY A 146 -23.32 2.89 -11.62
CA GLY A 146 -24.00 2.47 -12.85
C GLY A 146 -23.30 1.37 -13.65
N PHE A 147 -22.00 1.14 -13.43
CA PHE A 147 -21.21 0.16 -14.17
C PHE A 147 -20.26 -0.62 -13.24
N ARG A 148 -20.45 -1.93 -13.13
CA ARG A 148 -19.43 -2.83 -12.59
C ARG A 148 -18.38 -3.02 -13.68
N ASN A 149 -17.22 -2.40 -13.52
CA ASN A 149 -16.17 -2.40 -14.54
C ASN A 149 -15.27 -3.64 -14.48
N GLY A 150 -15.30 -4.41 -13.37
CA GLY A 150 -14.40 -5.54 -13.17
C GLY A 150 -15.01 -6.85 -12.68
N THR A 151 -14.20 -7.90 -12.78
CA THR A 151 -14.62 -9.29 -12.53
C THR A 151 -13.98 -9.93 -11.29
N ASN A 152 -12.95 -9.30 -10.69
CA ASN A 152 -12.00 -9.90 -9.73
C ASN A 152 -11.17 -11.07 -10.28
N GLY A 153 -11.47 -11.57 -11.48
CA GLY A 153 -11.07 -12.90 -11.93
C GLY A 153 -11.82 -14.04 -11.22
N PRO A 154 -11.46 -15.31 -11.50
CA PRO A 154 -12.09 -16.46 -10.85
C PRO A 154 -11.74 -16.54 -9.35
N PRO A 155 -12.52 -17.30 -8.54
CA PRO A 155 -12.17 -17.55 -7.14
C PRO A 155 -10.76 -18.17 -6.97
N PRO A 156 -10.10 -17.98 -5.81
CA PRO A 156 -10.53 -17.22 -4.64
C PRO A 156 -10.55 -15.71 -4.89
N LEU A 157 -11.32 -14.97 -4.08
CA LEU A 157 -11.46 -13.52 -4.18
C LEU A 157 -10.15 -12.84 -3.71
N PRO A 158 -9.53 -11.97 -4.52
CA PRO A 158 -8.27 -11.32 -4.15
C PRO A 158 -8.55 -10.18 -3.16
N LEU A 159 -8.32 -10.40 -1.85
CA LEU A 159 -8.49 -9.36 -0.83
C LEU A 159 -7.19 -8.93 -0.15
N ALA A 160 -6.12 -9.73 -0.30
CA ALA A 160 -4.75 -9.30 -0.07
C ALA A 160 -3.82 -10.09 -0.97
N TRP A 161 -2.69 -9.52 -1.38
CA TRP A 161 -1.71 -10.18 -2.24
C TRP A 161 -0.31 -9.57 -2.15
N TRP A 162 0.68 -10.28 -2.69
CA TRP A 162 2.01 -9.74 -2.95
C TRP A 162 2.49 -10.00 -4.39
N ARG A 163 3.40 -9.14 -4.86
CA ARG A 163 4.05 -9.19 -6.17
C ARG A 163 5.53 -8.82 -6.01
N GLN A 164 6.42 -9.42 -6.80
CA GLN A 164 7.86 -9.14 -6.74
C GLN A 164 8.47 -9.16 -8.15
N GLY A 165 9.22 -8.10 -8.48
CA GLY A 165 9.84 -7.92 -9.80
C GLY A 165 8.83 -7.68 -10.92
N ARG A 166 9.26 -6.99 -11.99
CA ARG A 166 8.42 -6.68 -13.16
C ARG A 166 7.08 -6.02 -12.78
N LEU A 167 7.07 -5.24 -11.70
CA LEU A 167 5.87 -4.65 -11.11
C LEU A 167 5.10 -3.74 -12.09
N LEU A 168 5.81 -3.11 -13.02
CA LEU A 168 5.29 -2.11 -13.97
C LEU A 168 5.12 -2.64 -15.40
N ASP A 169 5.50 -3.89 -15.68
CA ASP A 169 5.46 -4.50 -17.00
C ASP A 169 4.03 -4.64 -17.54
N ILE A 170 3.90 -4.70 -18.88
CA ILE A 170 2.66 -5.03 -19.59
C ILE A 170 2.84 -6.22 -20.55
N ASN A 171 1.74 -6.91 -20.84
CA ASN A 171 1.62 -7.96 -21.87
C ASN A 171 0.26 -7.83 -22.58
N SER A 172 -0.01 -8.68 -23.56
CA SER A 172 -1.29 -8.74 -24.28
C SER A 172 -2.50 -9.18 -23.44
N SER A 173 -2.29 -9.61 -22.20
CA SER A 173 -3.34 -9.98 -21.22
C SER A 173 -3.54 -8.93 -20.12
N THR A 174 -2.82 -7.82 -20.19
CA THR A 174 -2.91 -6.72 -19.22
C THR A 174 -4.20 -5.94 -19.47
N ASP A 175 -5.02 -5.78 -18.42
CA ASP A 175 -6.31 -5.12 -18.54
C ASP A 175 -6.21 -3.66 -19.01
N ALA A 176 -7.21 -3.22 -19.78
CA ALA A 176 -7.26 -1.90 -20.40
C ALA A 176 -7.10 -0.76 -19.38
N SER A 177 -7.72 -0.88 -18.19
CA SER A 177 -7.68 0.16 -17.14
C SER A 177 -6.28 0.39 -16.57
N VAL A 178 -5.40 -0.60 -16.66
CA VAL A 178 -4.00 -0.54 -16.21
C VAL A 178 -3.00 -0.59 -17.38
N SER A 179 -3.51 -0.45 -18.62
CA SER A 179 -2.71 -0.37 -19.85
C SER A 179 -2.39 1.09 -20.23
N GLY A 180 -1.44 1.29 -21.14
CA GLY A 180 -1.10 2.63 -21.64
C GLY A 180 -0.39 3.51 -20.60
N GLY A 181 -0.53 4.83 -20.76
CA GLY A 181 0.28 5.84 -20.07
C GLY A 181 -0.48 6.97 -19.36
N GLY A 182 -1.79 6.84 -19.10
CA GLY A 182 -2.64 7.90 -18.53
C GLY A 182 -2.06 8.68 -17.32
N GLY A 183 -2.62 9.87 -17.08
CA GLY A 183 -2.03 10.86 -16.18
C GLY A 183 -0.86 11.56 -16.88
N ALA A 184 0.33 11.52 -16.30
CA ALA A 184 1.50 12.26 -16.78
C ALA A 184 2.22 11.67 -18.02
N ASN A 185 1.50 10.95 -18.89
CA ASN A 185 1.99 10.14 -20.02
C ASN A 185 3.10 9.13 -19.63
N ILE A 186 2.91 8.43 -18.50
CA ILE A 186 3.92 7.55 -17.90
C ILE A 186 3.90 6.16 -18.56
N GLN A 187 4.78 5.96 -19.54
CA GLN A 187 4.99 4.66 -20.20
C GLN A 187 6.28 4.01 -19.70
N VAL A 188 6.17 3.30 -18.56
CA VAL A 188 7.27 2.63 -17.86
C VAL A 188 7.04 1.13 -17.71
N SER A 189 8.15 0.39 -17.68
CA SER A 189 8.27 -1.04 -17.41
C SER A 189 9.38 -1.29 -16.37
N GLY A 190 9.56 -2.55 -15.96
CA GLY A 190 10.50 -2.96 -14.92
C GLY A 190 9.89 -2.89 -13.53
N GLY A 191 10.65 -2.37 -12.57
CA GLY A 191 10.32 -2.41 -11.14
C GLY A 191 10.74 -3.74 -10.50
N PRO A 192 12.02 -3.90 -10.11
CA PRO A 192 12.55 -5.16 -9.57
C PRO A 192 12.16 -5.45 -8.11
N GLY A 193 11.62 -4.46 -7.37
CA GLY A 193 11.29 -4.56 -5.95
C GLY A 193 10.02 -5.35 -5.62
N ARG A 194 9.53 -5.17 -4.39
CA ARG A 194 8.32 -5.80 -3.81
C ARG A 194 7.14 -4.84 -3.78
N SER A 195 5.94 -5.40 -3.99
CA SER A 195 4.65 -4.74 -3.78
C SER A 195 3.75 -5.66 -2.94
N TRP A 196 3.11 -5.13 -1.90
CA TRP A 196 2.14 -5.84 -1.06
C TRP A 196 0.88 -5.00 -0.90
N TYR A 197 -0.29 -5.64 -0.90
CA TYR A 197 -1.57 -4.96 -0.76
C TYR A 197 -2.55 -5.76 0.10
N THR A 198 -3.38 -5.05 0.87
CA THR A 198 -4.58 -5.60 1.53
C THR A 198 -5.74 -4.63 1.38
N SER A 199 -6.95 -5.12 1.10
CA SER A 199 -8.17 -4.30 1.02
C SER A 199 -8.83 -4.07 2.37
N LEU A 200 -8.45 -4.84 3.39
CA LEU A 200 -9.03 -4.81 4.72
C LEU A 200 -8.50 -3.61 5.51
N GLY A 201 -9.28 -3.13 6.49
CA GLY A 201 -8.90 -2.06 7.40
C GLY A 201 -9.77 -0.81 7.36
N HIS A 202 -10.98 -0.86 6.79
CA HIS A 202 -11.94 0.26 6.83
C HIS A 202 -12.23 0.67 8.28
N HIS A 203 -12.69 -0.29 9.08
CA HIS A 203 -13.25 0.02 10.38
C HIS A 203 -12.17 0.13 11.47
N SER A 204 -12.28 1.15 12.33
CA SER A 204 -11.29 1.43 13.38
C SER A 204 -11.14 0.30 14.42
N SER A 205 -12.13 -0.57 14.58
CA SER A 205 -12.01 -1.77 15.43
C SER A 205 -11.12 -2.85 14.81
N THR A 206 -11.05 -2.96 13.48
CA THR A 206 -10.13 -3.90 12.79
C THR A 206 -8.68 -3.62 13.20
N TRP A 207 -8.30 -2.34 13.30
CA TRP A 207 -6.99 -1.89 13.78
C TRP A 207 -6.70 -2.21 15.26
N GLN A 208 -7.71 -2.45 16.08
CA GLN A 208 -7.51 -2.86 17.48
C GLN A 208 -7.09 -4.32 17.59
N LEU A 209 -7.36 -5.16 16.59
CA LEU A 209 -7.03 -6.59 16.61
C LEU A 209 -5.52 -6.84 16.52
N ASN A 210 -4.98 -7.64 17.43
CA ASN A 210 -3.59 -8.10 17.37
C ASN A 210 -3.30 -8.88 16.08
N LEU A 211 -4.29 -9.63 15.56
CA LEU A 211 -4.19 -10.39 14.31
C LEU A 211 -4.03 -9.46 13.10
N PHE A 212 -4.84 -8.41 13.00
CA PHE A 212 -4.74 -7.45 11.90
C PHE A 212 -3.50 -6.56 11.99
N ARG A 213 -3.11 -6.11 13.19
CA ARG A 213 -1.80 -5.43 13.36
C ARG A 213 -0.65 -6.36 12.99
N GLY A 214 -0.74 -7.67 13.27
CA GLY A 214 0.19 -8.69 12.77
C GLY A 214 0.17 -8.86 11.24
N HIS A 215 -0.99 -8.69 10.60
CA HIS A 215 -1.15 -8.74 9.15
C HIS A 215 -0.43 -7.58 8.45
N ILE A 216 -0.72 -6.34 8.88
CA ILE A 216 -0.02 -5.13 8.40
C ILE A 216 1.49 -5.26 8.66
N ALA A 217 1.87 -5.67 9.87
CA ALA A 217 3.27 -5.82 10.26
C ALA A 217 4.05 -6.79 9.37
N GLY A 218 3.51 -7.99 9.16
CA GLY A 218 4.14 -8.99 8.30
C GLY A 218 4.12 -8.62 6.81
N GLY A 219 3.16 -7.79 6.37
CA GLY A 219 3.13 -7.24 5.02
C GLY A 219 4.29 -6.28 4.78
N ILE A 220 4.36 -5.23 5.61
CA ILE A 220 5.41 -4.20 5.52
C ILE A 220 6.81 -4.81 5.76
N GLY A 221 6.95 -5.70 6.75
CA GLY A 221 8.20 -6.41 6.99
C GLY A 221 8.67 -7.21 5.77
N TRP A 222 7.78 -7.96 5.12
CA TRP A 222 8.12 -8.69 3.89
C TRP A 222 8.49 -7.75 2.73
N VAL A 223 7.84 -6.58 2.59
CA VAL A 223 8.20 -5.58 1.57
C VAL A 223 9.60 -5.02 1.82
N LEU A 224 9.89 -4.58 3.05
CA LEU A 224 11.21 -4.07 3.46
C LEU A 224 12.31 -5.14 3.38
N GLU A 225 11.95 -6.43 3.48
CA GLU A 225 12.88 -7.53 3.31
C GLU A 225 13.45 -7.70 1.88
N SER A 226 12.96 -6.95 0.89
CA SER A 226 13.43 -7.00 -0.51
C SER A 226 14.96 -6.90 -0.64
N SER A 227 15.52 -7.59 -1.64
CA SER A 227 16.94 -7.45 -2.03
C SER A 227 17.25 -6.10 -2.70
N THR A 228 16.23 -5.33 -3.07
CA THR A 228 16.37 -3.96 -3.59
C THR A 228 16.41 -2.89 -2.49
N SER A 229 16.11 -3.24 -1.24
CA SER A 229 16.18 -2.31 -0.10
C SER A 229 17.62 -1.84 0.13
N THR A 230 17.81 -0.52 0.16
CA THR A 230 19.09 0.17 0.28
C THR A 230 19.77 -0.11 1.63
N SER A 231 19.00 -0.18 2.71
CA SER A 231 19.49 -0.54 4.05
C SER A 231 20.21 -1.91 4.05
N LYS A 232 19.69 -2.89 3.33
CA LYS A 232 20.30 -4.23 3.19
C LYS A 232 21.54 -4.25 2.30
N GLN A 233 21.65 -3.36 1.32
CA GLN A 233 22.86 -3.24 0.49
C GLN A 233 24.01 -2.64 1.28
N SER A 234 23.74 -1.67 2.17
CA SER A 234 24.73 -1.09 3.08
C SER A 234 25.36 -2.14 4.02
N THR A 235 24.56 -3.05 4.59
CA THR A 235 25.04 -4.05 5.57
C THR A 235 26.01 -5.10 5.02
N ASN A 236 26.11 -5.28 3.70
CA ASN A 236 27.10 -6.17 3.07
C ASN A 236 28.43 -5.45 2.73
N GLY A 237 28.52 -4.13 2.97
CA GLY A 237 29.62 -3.27 2.54
C GLY A 237 30.54 -2.78 3.66
N THR A 238 30.96 -3.63 4.60
CA THR A 238 31.87 -3.23 5.70
C THR A 238 33.27 -3.83 5.54
N SER A 239 34.13 -3.16 4.75
CA SER A 239 35.57 -3.24 4.96
C SER A 239 35.94 -2.43 6.22
N THR A 240 36.86 -2.96 7.03
CA THR A 240 37.23 -2.36 8.32
C THR A 240 38.12 -1.14 8.16
N THR A 241 37.61 0.05 8.50
CA THR A 241 38.44 1.25 8.71
C THR A 241 38.04 1.94 10.01
N THR A 242 38.85 1.76 11.06
CA THR A 242 38.70 2.46 12.34
C THR A 242 39.08 3.93 12.25
N SER A 243 38.24 4.81 12.79
CA SER A 243 38.59 6.17 13.25
C SER A 243 37.66 6.58 14.40
N SER A 244 38.13 7.46 15.28
CA SER A 244 37.59 7.63 16.64
C SER A 244 37.29 9.08 17.03
N SER A 245 36.30 9.26 17.93
CA SER A 245 35.99 10.52 18.67
C SER A 245 35.54 11.72 17.79
N THR A 246 34.79 12.71 18.27
CA THR A 246 34.60 13.20 19.66
C THR A 246 33.16 13.69 19.86
N ALA A 247 32.64 13.62 21.10
CA ALA A 247 31.33 14.20 21.45
C ALA A 247 31.46 15.63 22.02
N LEU A 248 30.44 16.47 21.81
CA LEU A 248 30.20 17.70 22.58
C LEU A 248 28.71 18.08 22.54
N SER A 249 28.25 18.87 23.51
CA SER A 249 26.84 19.00 23.89
C SER A 249 26.42 20.42 24.24
N SER A 250 25.16 20.80 23.98
CA SER A 250 24.52 21.98 24.58
C SER A 250 23.00 21.85 24.74
N THR A 251 22.49 22.46 25.81
CA THR A 251 21.06 22.63 26.19
C THR A 251 20.50 23.94 25.58
N SER A 252 19.24 24.39 25.71
CA SER A 252 18.13 24.16 26.67
C SER A 252 16.74 24.57 26.11
N SER A 253 15.65 24.25 26.84
CA SER A 253 14.22 24.61 26.60
C SER A 253 13.84 26.00 27.19
N PRO A 254 12.55 26.45 27.39
CA PRO A 254 11.20 25.90 27.07
C PRO A 254 10.07 26.92 26.62
N SER A 255 8.81 26.44 26.54
CA SER A 255 7.48 27.14 26.72
C SER A 255 6.81 27.90 25.54
N SER A 256 5.48 28.19 25.51
CA SER A 256 4.25 27.43 25.92
C SER A 256 2.91 28.13 25.48
N LYS A 257 1.79 27.37 25.34
CA LYS A 257 0.34 27.77 25.35
C LYS A 257 -0.23 28.55 24.12
N SER A 258 -1.18 27.99 23.35
CA SER A 258 -2.67 28.09 23.41
C SER A 258 -3.27 29.37 22.73
N ASN A 259 -4.41 29.39 22.02
CA ASN A 259 -5.62 28.52 22.09
C ASN A 259 -6.44 28.47 20.75
N ALA A 260 -7.59 27.77 20.74
CA ALA A 260 -8.50 27.47 19.61
C ALA A 260 -9.14 28.69 18.86
N ALA A 261 -9.87 28.58 17.73
CA ALA A 261 -10.57 27.46 17.05
C ALA A 261 -10.63 27.69 15.49
N GLN A 262 -11.49 27.14 14.60
CA GLN A 262 -12.72 26.31 14.67
C GLN A 262 -13.06 25.65 13.29
N GLN A 263 -13.80 24.52 13.27
CA GLN A 263 -14.33 23.77 12.09
C GLN A 263 -13.26 23.16 11.13
N LEU A 264 -13.49 22.08 10.37
CA LEU A 264 -14.70 21.26 10.08
C LEU A 264 -14.66 19.83 10.71
N SER A 265 -15.58 18.96 10.28
CA SER A 265 -15.88 17.61 10.81
C SER A 265 -14.69 16.66 10.92
N LEU A 266 -14.75 15.77 11.93
CA LEU A 266 -13.69 14.82 12.30
C LEU A 266 -13.69 13.56 11.42
N MET A 267 -12.64 13.39 10.62
CA MET A 267 -12.10 12.06 10.31
C MET A 267 -11.37 11.50 11.54
N SER A 268 -11.40 10.17 11.74
CA SER A 268 -10.77 9.57 12.91
C SER A 268 -9.24 9.64 12.82
N VAL A 269 -8.58 10.31 13.76
CA VAL A 269 -7.11 10.45 13.81
C VAL A 269 -6.41 9.21 14.40
N LEU A 270 -7.18 8.34 15.08
CA LEU A 270 -6.71 7.16 15.80
C LEU A 270 -5.95 6.09 14.95
N PRO A 271 -6.41 5.66 13.75
CA PRO A 271 -5.74 4.59 13.01
C PRO A 271 -4.33 5.00 12.55
N PHE A 272 -4.14 6.26 12.13
CA PHE A 272 -2.84 6.75 11.65
C PHE A 272 -1.78 6.76 12.76
N THR A 273 -2.12 7.23 13.97
CA THR A 273 -1.17 7.22 15.11
C THR A 273 -0.77 5.81 15.53
N VAL A 274 -1.71 4.86 15.51
CA VAL A 274 -1.43 3.43 15.78
C VAL A 274 -0.58 2.83 14.66
N PHE A 275 -0.84 3.16 13.40
CA PHE A 275 -0.08 2.69 12.25
C PHE A 275 1.38 3.17 12.27
N VAL A 276 1.63 4.48 12.42
CA VAL A 276 3.00 5.02 12.47
C VAL A 276 3.78 4.38 13.63
N SER A 277 3.15 4.27 14.79
CA SER A 277 3.74 3.61 15.96
C SER A 277 4.09 2.14 15.70
N LEU A 278 3.24 1.41 14.97
CA LEU A 278 3.48 0.03 14.55
C LEU A 278 4.65 -0.07 13.57
N VAL A 279 4.72 0.80 12.55
CA VAL A 279 5.83 0.83 11.59
C VAL A 279 7.15 1.09 12.31
N THR A 280 7.23 2.10 13.18
CA THR A 280 8.46 2.38 13.94
C THR A 280 8.89 1.19 14.83
N LEU A 281 7.96 0.42 15.37
CA LEU A 281 8.26 -0.74 16.22
C LEU A 281 8.79 -1.97 15.46
N LEU A 282 8.62 -2.03 14.14
CA LEU A 282 8.98 -3.17 13.29
C LEU A 282 10.36 -3.04 12.65
N LEU A 283 10.96 -1.85 12.67
CA LEU A 283 12.22 -1.54 11.97
C LEU A 283 13.43 -2.06 12.76
N SER A 284 13.70 -3.36 12.64
CA SER A 284 14.95 -3.97 13.09
C SER A 284 16.13 -3.52 12.22
N SER A 285 16.76 -2.40 12.62
CA SER A 285 17.90 -1.72 12.00
C SER A 285 17.66 -1.06 10.62
N SER A 286 18.01 0.23 10.55
CA SER A 286 18.30 1.06 9.35
C SER A 286 17.25 1.21 8.24
N ALA A 287 16.18 0.41 8.18
CA ALA A 287 15.16 0.52 7.13
C ALA A 287 14.23 1.73 7.32
N THR A 288 13.71 2.26 6.21
CA THR A 288 13.00 3.54 6.14
C THR A 288 11.70 3.47 5.32
N VAL A 289 10.66 4.21 5.75
CA VAL A 289 9.32 4.24 5.13
C VAL A 289 8.79 5.69 5.04
N LEU A 290 8.02 6.01 3.99
CA LEU A 290 7.33 7.29 3.71
C LEU A 290 5.79 7.17 3.68
#